data_AF-A0A529MYZ3-F1
#
_entry.id   AF-A0A529MYZ3-F1
#
_cell.length_a   1.000
_cell.length_b   1.000
_cell.length_c   1.000
_cell.angle_alpha   90.00
_cell.angle_beta   90.00
_cell.angle_gamma   90.00
#
_symmetry.space_group_name_H-M   'P 1'
#
loop_
_entity.id
_entity.type
_entity.pdbx_description
1 polymer ?
#
loop_
_entity_poly.entity_id
_entity_poly.type
_entity_poly.pdbx_seq_one_letter_code
_entity_poly.pdbx_strand_id
1 'polypeptide(L)'
;RMLSTQAGFGKILDEIAKAGGPLADRIVTMAPDVTVSTNLGPWVNRRGLFARAARADTFRDERIASTQKWAFSPKGQHVELGIAEMNLMLMLGAAGLSHSLFGERLIPVGTVYDPFVARGLDALNYACYQDARFLLV
;
A
#
# COMPACT_ATOMS: atom_id res chain seq x y z
N ARG A 1 -18.14 -15.63 14.26
CA ARG A 1 -16.96 -15.00 14.93
C ARG A 1 -17.02 -13.51 14.61
N MET A 2 -16.95 -12.62 15.60
CA MET A 2 -16.88 -11.17 15.32
C MET A 2 -15.54 -10.84 14.67
N LEU A 3 -15.57 -9.97 13.65
CA LEU A 3 -14.41 -9.53 12.87
C LEU A 3 -14.49 -8.01 12.75
N SER A 4 -13.37 -7.31 13.00
CA SER A 4 -13.34 -5.86 12.75
C SER A 4 -13.40 -5.56 11.25
N THR A 5 -13.86 -4.37 10.88
CA THR A 5 -13.88 -3.90 9.47
C THR A 5 -12.49 -3.92 8.86
N GLN A 6 -11.49 -3.49 9.61
CA GLN A 6 -10.08 -3.55 9.23
C GLN A 6 -9.57 -4.99 9.02
N ALA A 7 -9.98 -5.92 9.87
CA ALA A 7 -9.67 -7.34 9.69
C ALA A 7 -10.36 -7.91 8.44
N GLY A 8 -11.58 -7.45 8.14
CA GLY A 8 -12.30 -7.74 6.90
C GLY A 8 -11.58 -7.20 5.66
N PHE A 9 -11.16 -5.94 5.69
CA PHE A 9 -10.40 -5.29 4.61
C PHE A 9 -9.15 -6.07 4.23
N GLY A 10 -8.32 -6.43 5.22
CA GLY A 10 -7.10 -7.21 4.93
C GLY A 10 -7.40 -8.62 4.40
N LYS A 11 -8.52 -9.25 4.80
CA LYS A 11 -8.96 -10.53 4.20
C LYS A 11 -9.39 -10.37 2.74
N ILE A 12 -10.10 -9.29 2.41
CA ILE A 12 -10.50 -9.00 1.02
C ILE A 12 -9.24 -8.86 0.15
N LEU A 13 -8.27 -8.06 0.61
CA LEU A 13 -7.00 -7.92 -0.11
C LEU A 13 -6.20 -9.22 -0.17
N ASP A 14 -6.19 -10.04 0.88
CA ASP A 14 -5.52 -11.35 0.86
C ASP A 14 -6.10 -12.27 -0.22
N GLU A 15 -7.43 -12.35 -0.32
CA GLU A 15 -8.10 -13.18 -1.31
C GLU A 15 -7.87 -12.64 -2.74
N ILE A 16 -7.88 -11.32 -2.95
CA ILE A 16 -7.54 -10.73 -4.25
C ILE A 16 -6.09 -11.05 -4.62
N ALA A 17 -5.14 -10.85 -3.70
CA ALA A 17 -3.72 -11.15 -3.92
C ALA A 17 -3.47 -12.63 -4.24
N LYS A 18 -4.20 -13.52 -3.56
CA LYS A 18 -4.15 -14.97 -3.77
C LYS A 18 -4.75 -15.39 -5.10
N ALA A 19 -5.88 -14.79 -5.49
CA ALA A 19 -6.53 -15.07 -6.78
C ALA A 19 -5.68 -14.57 -7.97
N GLY A 20 -4.98 -13.44 -7.78
CA GLY A 20 -4.16 -12.85 -8.82
C GLY A 20 -4.98 -12.26 -9.97
N GLY A 21 -4.36 -12.19 -11.15
CA GLY A 21 -5.01 -11.72 -12.38
C GLY A 21 -5.14 -10.19 -12.47
N PRO A 22 -5.87 -9.70 -13.49
CA PRO A 22 -5.83 -8.30 -13.90
C PRO A 22 -6.18 -7.31 -12.78
N LEU A 23 -7.07 -7.67 -11.86
CA LEU A 23 -7.39 -6.80 -10.71
C LEU A 23 -6.21 -6.69 -9.73
N ALA A 24 -5.66 -7.83 -9.31
CA ALA A 24 -4.54 -7.85 -8.36
C ALA A 24 -3.29 -7.18 -8.93
N ASP A 25 -3.08 -7.29 -10.25
CA ASP A 25 -1.93 -6.70 -10.94
C ASP A 25 -2.01 -5.16 -11.02
N ARG A 26 -3.21 -4.57 -10.89
CA ARG A 26 -3.40 -3.11 -10.88
C ARG A 26 -3.43 -2.49 -9.49
N ILE A 27 -3.62 -3.28 -8.44
CA ILE A 27 -3.62 -2.75 -7.06
C ILE A 27 -2.17 -2.46 -6.63
N VAL A 28 -1.97 -1.25 -6.11
CA VAL A 28 -0.72 -0.85 -5.45
C VAL A 28 -1.08 -0.36 -4.06
N THR A 29 -0.53 -0.98 -3.04
CA THR A 29 -0.76 -0.56 -1.64
C THR A 29 0.39 0.29 -1.14
N MET A 30 0.11 1.16 -0.19
CA MET A 30 1.10 2.03 0.43
C MET A 30 0.70 2.37 1.85
N ALA A 31 1.67 2.47 2.74
CA ALA A 31 1.44 2.82 4.14
C ALA A 31 2.65 3.57 4.70
N PRO A 32 2.42 4.55 5.60
CA PRO A 32 3.49 5.23 6.32
C PRO A 32 3.79 4.53 7.65
N ASP A 33 4.49 3.39 7.61
CA ASP A 33 4.89 2.61 8.80
C ASP A 33 3.72 2.07 9.64
N VAL A 34 2.59 1.82 8.99
CA VAL A 34 1.37 1.28 9.63
C VAL A 34 0.86 0.00 8.96
N THR A 35 1.63 -0.58 8.05
CA THR A 35 1.28 -1.78 7.24
C THR A 35 0.71 -2.93 8.08
N VAL A 36 1.31 -3.17 9.25
CA VAL A 36 0.90 -4.26 10.14
C VAL A 36 -0.39 -3.89 10.86
N SER A 37 -0.43 -2.70 11.44
CA SER A 37 -1.51 -2.23 12.30
C SER A 37 -2.76 -1.83 11.52
N THR A 38 -2.69 -1.65 10.20
CA THR A 38 -3.81 -1.44 9.28
C THR A 38 -4.18 -2.69 8.48
N ASN A 39 -3.55 -3.84 8.79
CA ASN A 39 -3.86 -5.17 8.28
C ASN A 39 -3.56 -5.37 6.77
N LEU A 40 -2.52 -4.72 6.24
CA LEU A 40 -1.99 -4.97 4.89
C LEU A 40 -0.97 -6.13 4.84
N GLY A 41 -0.53 -6.65 5.99
CA GLY A 41 0.45 -7.73 6.08
C GLY A 41 0.20 -8.93 5.14
N PRO A 42 -1.04 -9.48 5.04
CA PRO A 42 -1.33 -10.57 4.11
C PRO A 42 -1.09 -10.22 2.64
N TRP A 43 -1.49 -9.02 2.20
CA TRP A 43 -1.19 -8.49 0.86
C TRP A 43 0.32 -8.44 0.62
N VAL A 44 1.06 -7.84 1.53
CA VAL A 44 2.53 -7.70 1.45
C VAL A 44 3.21 -9.06 1.34
N ASN A 45 2.78 -10.04 2.13
CA ASN A 45 3.37 -11.38 2.10
C ASN A 45 3.19 -12.13 0.78
N ARG A 46 2.19 -11.75 -0.03
CA ARG A 46 1.93 -12.33 -1.36
C ARG A 46 2.49 -11.50 -2.51
N ARG A 47 2.37 -10.17 -2.43
CA ARG A 47 2.66 -9.24 -3.53
C ARG A 47 3.94 -8.43 -3.33
N GLY A 48 4.61 -8.59 -2.20
CA GLY A 48 5.96 -8.10 -1.93
C GLY A 48 6.09 -6.59 -1.76
N LEU A 49 7.26 -6.19 -1.25
CA LEU A 49 7.65 -4.81 -1.07
C LEU A 49 8.36 -4.27 -2.31
N PHE A 50 8.00 -3.06 -2.72
CA PHE A 50 8.62 -2.39 -3.86
C PHE A 50 9.94 -1.74 -3.47
N ALA A 51 10.99 -2.00 -4.25
CA ALA A 51 12.19 -1.17 -4.28
C ALA A 51 12.78 -1.13 -5.69
N ARG A 52 13.42 -0.02 -6.06
CA ARG A 52 14.07 0.13 -7.38
C ARG A 52 15.17 -0.92 -7.64
N ALA A 53 15.83 -1.37 -6.58
CA ALA A 53 16.80 -2.45 -6.61
C ALA A 53 16.39 -3.49 -5.58
N ALA A 54 16.63 -4.78 -5.87
CA ALA A 54 16.33 -5.84 -4.95
C ALA A 54 17.11 -5.67 -3.64
N ARG A 55 16.44 -5.87 -2.50
CA ARG A 55 17.06 -5.88 -1.17
C ARG A 55 16.65 -7.15 -0.45
N ALA A 56 17.64 -7.82 0.12
CA ALA A 56 17.43 -9.02 0.90
C ALA A 56 16.63 -8.72 2.17
N ASP A 57 16.00 -9.76 2.71
CA ASP A 57 15.23 -9.67 3.94
C ASP A 57 16.19 -9.80 5.13
N THR A 58 16.64 -8.66 5.66
CA THR A 58 17.59 -8.62 6.79
C THR A 58 17.04 -9.36 8.02
N PHE A 59 15.72 -9.34 8.27
CA PHE A 59 15.15 -10.06 9.40
C PHE A 59 15.34 -11.57 9.24
N ARG A 60 15.05 -12.09 8.05
CA ARG A 60 15.27 -13.50 7.76
C ARG A 60 16.75 -13.86 7.81
N ASP A 61 17.61 -13.02 7.23
CA ASP A 61 19.03 -13.28 7.14
C ASP A 61 19.70 -13.27 8.54
N GLU A 62 19.24 -12.40 9.43
CA GLU A 62 19.64 -12.32 10.85
C GLU A 62 18.83 -13.25 11.78
N ARG A 63 17.96 -14.10 11.22
CA ARG A 63 17.09 -15.05 11.96
C ARG A 63 16.20 -14.39 13.02
N ILE A 64 15.81 -13.14 12.79
CA ILE A 64 14.88 -12.39 13.62
C ILE A 64 13.45 -12.78 13.21
N ALA A 65 12.63 -13.17 14.19
CA ALA A 65 11.25 -13.54 13.93
C ALA A 65 10.45 -12.32 13.42
N SER A 66 9.89 -12.43 12.22
CA SER A 66 9.02 -11.42 11.62
C SER A 66 7.79 -12.08 11.00
N THR A 67 6.63 -11.44 11.16
CA THR A 67 5.37 -11.92 10.59
C THR A 67 5.20 -11.50 9.12
N GLN A 68 6.01 -10.54 8.66
CA GLN A 68 6.08 -10.14 7.25
C GLN A 68 7.38 -10.59 6.60
N LYS A 69 7.30 -10.90 5.30
CA LYS A 69 8.46 -11.07 4.43
C LYS A 69 8.96 -9.69 4.00
N TRP A 70 10.13 -9.28 4.49
CA TRP A 70 10.72 -7.96 4.24
C TRP A 70 11.68 -7.96 3.04
N ALA A 71 11.45 -8.84 2.07
CA ALA A 71 12.20 -8.85 0.82
C ALA A 71 11.64 -7.79 -0.13
N PHE A 72 12.50 -6.87 -0.58
CA PHE A 72 12.12 -5.82 -1.51
C PHE A 72 12.58 -6.16 -2.93
N SER A 73 11.76 -5.83 -3.93
CA SER A 73 12.11 -5.99 -5.33
C SER A 73 11.40 -4.98 -6.23
N PRO A 74 11.86 -4.78 -7.48
CA PRO A 74 11.14 -3.96 -8.46
C PRO A 74 9.75 -4.49 -8.82
N LYS A 75 9.45 -5.75 -8.46
CA LYS A 75 8.16 -6.41 -8.72
C LYS A 75 7.17 -6.29 -7.56
N GLY A 76 7.59 -5.72 -6.43
CA GLY A 76 6.71 -5.54 -5.28
C GLY A 76 5.57 -4.56 -5.59
N GLN A 77 4.40 -4.79 -4.99
CA GLN A 77 3.22 -3.92 -5.14
C GLN A 77 2.80 -3.23 -3.84
N HIS A 78 3.63 -3.30 -2.81
CA HIS A 78 3.48 -2.50 -1.61
C HIS A 78 4.63 -1.49 -1.49
N VAL A 79 4.32 -0.21 -1.36
CA VAL A 79 5.32 0.82 -1.07
C VAL A 79 5.29 1.16 0.41
N GLU A 80 6.32 0.73 1.12
CA GLU A 80 6.54 1.14 2.52
C GLU A 80 7.20 2.52 2.54
N LEU A 81 6.54 3.49 3.17
CA LEU A 81 6.97 4.90 3.14
C LEU A 81 7.78 5.31 4.37
N GLY A 82 7.83 4.46 5.41
CA GLY A 82 8.28 4.88 6.74
C GLY A 82 7.33 5.94 7.34
N ILE A 83 7.78 6.73 8.30
CA ILE A 83 6.91 7.73 8.95
C ILE A 83 6.78 8.98 8.06
N ALA A 84 5.83 8.94 7.10
CA ALA A 84 5.69 9.99 6.09
C ALA A 84 4.26 10.13 5.51
N GLU A 85 3.31 10.67 6.27
CA GLU A 85 1.90 10.78 5.85
C GLU A 85 1.67 11.79 4.72
N MET A 86 2.48 12.85 4.65
CA MET A 86 2.46 13.75 3.49
C MET A 86 2.85 13.00 2.20
N ASN A 87 3.86 12.13 2.28
CA ASN A 87 4.31 11.33 1.15
C ASN A 87 3.26 10.30 0.74
N LEU A 88 2.50 9.75 1.71
CA LEU A 88 1.34 8.91 1.41
C LEU A 88 0.36 9.64 0.49
N MET A 89 -0.06 10.86 0.85
CA MET A 89 -1.05 11.61 0.08
C MET A 89 -0.51 12.01 -1.30
N LEU A 90 0.74 12.44 -1.40
CA LEU A 90 1.40 12.73 -2.68
C LEU A 90 1.46 11.50 -3.58
N MET A 91 1.81 10.33 -3.02
CA MET A 91 1.91 9.09 -3.77
C MET A 91 0.54 8.57 -4.22
N LEU A 92 -0.48 8.67 -3.37
CA LEU A 92 -1.86 8.33 -3.74
C LEU A 92 -2.37 9.21 -4.88
N GLY A 93 -2.10 10.52 -4.82
CA GLY A 93 -2.43 11.44 -5.90
C GLY A 93 -1.75 11.06 -7.22
N ALA A 94 -0.43 10.90 -7.21
CA ALA A 94 0.33 10.54 -8.41
C ALA A 94 -0.11 9.19 -9.00
N ALA A 95 -0.27 8.16 -8.16
CA ALA A 95 -0.71 6.84 -8.61
C ALA A 95 -2.18 6.86 -9.10
N GLY A 96 -3.03 7.67 -8.48
CA GLY A 96 -4.44 7.82 -8.88
C GLY A 96 -4.62 8.54 -10.22
N LEU A 97 -3.64 9.34 -10.63
CA LEU A 97 -3.58 10.00 -11.93
C LEU A 97 -2.95 9.15 -13.03
N SER A 98 -2.52 7.92 -12.72
CA SER A 98 -1.85 7.02 -13.68
C SER A 98 -2.61 6.86 -15.01
N HIS A 99 -3.94 6.81 -14.95
CA HIS A 99 -4.78 6.70 -16.14
C HIS A 99 -4.66 7.90 -17.10
N SER A 100 -4.48 9.10 -16.56
CA SER A 100 -4.34 10.35 -17.32
C SER A 100 -2.90 10.55 -17.77
N LEU A 101 -1.93 10.22 -16.91
CA LEU A 101 -0.50 10.44 -17.16
C LEU A 101 0.14 9.38 -18.07
N PHE A 102 -0.33 8.12 -17.97
CA PHE A 102 0.30 6.97 -18.62
C PHE A 102 -0.66 6.15 -19.48
N GLY A 103 -1.94 6.55 -19.57
CA GLY A 103 -2.96 5.81 -20.31
C GLY A 103 -3.40 4.50 -19.64
N GLU A 104 -2.91 4.21 -18.44
CA GLU A 104 -3.13 2.95 -17.74
C GLU A 104 -3.51 3.17 -16.29
N ARG A 105 -4.58 2.51 -15.84
CA ARG A 105 -5.10 2.70 -14.49
C ARG A 105 -4.40 1.80 -13.48
N LEU A 106 -3.89 2.40 -12.41
CA LEU A 106 -3.62 1.74 -11.15
C LEU A 106 -4.84 1.87 -10.22
N ILE A 107 -4.88 1.01 -9.21
CA ILE A 107 -5.84 1.06 -8.10
C ILE A 107 -5.02 1.29 -6.82
N PRO A 108 -4.69 2.56 -6.50
CA PRO A 108 -3.89 2.90 -5.33
C PRO A 108 -4.73 2.72 -4.05
N VAL A 109 -4.14 2.07 -3.05
CA VAL A 109 -4.76 1.87 -1.74
C VAL A 109 -3.78 2.31 -0.66
N GLY A 110 -4.10 3.40 0.02
CA GLY A 110 -3.35 3.92 1.15
C GLY A 110 -4.04 3.56 2.45
N THR A 111 -3.27 3.18 3.47
CA THR A 111 -3.79 3.07 4.83
C THR A 111 -3.10 4.04 5.75
N VAL A 112 -3.84 4.68 6.66
CA VAL A 112 -3.31 5.62 7.66
C VAL A 112 -4.13 5.54 8.94
N TYR A 113 -3.63 6.08 10.05
CA TYR A 113 -4.49 6.30 11.22
C TYR A 113 -5.28 7.60 11.06
N ASP A 114 -6.55 7.60 11.46
CA ASP A 114 -7.44 8.76 11.39
C ASP A 114 -6.82 10.07 11.90
N PRO A 115 -6.11 10.10 13.05
CA PRO A 115 -5.51 11.35 13.56
C PRO A 115 -4.44 11.95 12.63
N PHE A 116 -3.92 11.19 11.68
CA PHE A 116 -2.85 11.62 10.79
C PHE A 116 -3.29 11.95 9.37
N VAL A 117 -4.57 11.76 9.02
CA VAL A 117 -5.11 12.21 7.72
C VAL A 117 -4.84 13.70 7.51
N ALA A 118 -5.05 14.50 8.56
CA ALA A 118 -4.85 15.95 8.50
C ALA A 118 -3.37 16.37 8.27
N ARG A 119 -2.39 15.48 8.52
CA ARG A 119 -0.96 15.78 8.34
C ARG A 119 -0.57 15.94 6.86
N GLY A 120 -1.33 15.32 5.96
CA GLY A 120 -1.15 15.43 4.50
C GLY A 120 -2.31 16.12 3.79
N LEU A 121 -3.14 16.88 4.51
CA LEU A 121 -4.45 17.33 4.03
C LEU A 121 -4.39 18.17 2.75
N ASP A 122 -3.38 19.04 2.63
CA ASP A 122 -3.24 19.88 1.44
C ASP A 122 -2.99 19.03 0.19
N ALA A 123 -2.00 18.12 0.24
CA ALA A 123 -1.73 17.18 -0.84
C ALA A 123 -2.94 16.29 -1.17
N LEU A 124 -3.70 15.86 -0.16
CA LEU A 124 -4.94 15.10 -0.35
C LEU A 124 -6.00 15.91 -1.13
N ASN A 125 -6.20 17.17 -0.75
CA ASN A 125 -7.16 18.05 -1.42
C ASN A 125 -6.76 18.32 -2.87
N TYR A 126 -5.48 18.59 -3.12
CA TYR A 126 -4.96 18.77 -4.49
C TYR A 126 -5.14 17.51 -5.34
N ALA A 127 -4.89 16.32 -4.78
CA ALA A 127 -5.14 15.06 -5.49
C ALA A 127 -6.61 14.93 -5.91
N CYS A 128 -7.55 15.29 -5.03
CA CYS A 128 -8.98 15.32 -5.35
C CYS A 128 -9.31 16.34 -6.45
N TYR A 129 -8.72 17.54 -6.40
CA TYR A 129 -8.92 18.57 -7.44
C TYR A 129 -8.37 18.16 -8.81
N GLN A 130 -7.31 17.34 -8.83
CA GLN A 130 -6.73 16.80 -10.05
C GLN A 130 -7.49 15.60 -10.62
N ASP A 131 -8.58 15.17 -9.97
CA ASP A 131 -9.35 13.97 -10.33
C ASP A 131 -8.58 12.64 -10.13
N ALA A 132 -7.66 12.60 -9.16
CA ALA A 132 -6.97 11.37 -8.81
C ALA A 132 -7.95 10.32 -8.24
N ARG A 133 -7.75 9.05 -8.62
CA ARG A 133 -8.59 7.92 -8.17
C ARG A 133 -7.80 7.00 -7.25
N PHE A 134 -8.15 6.95 -5.97
CA PHE A 134 -7.50 6.11 -4.96
C PHE A 134 -8.45 5.75 -3.83
N LEU A 135 -8.06 4.76 -3.02
CA LEU A 135 -8.69 4.46 -1.74
C LEU A 135 -7.76 4.93 -0.63
N LEU A 136 -8.28 5.71 0.32
CA LEU A 136 -7.63 6.03 1.57
C LEU A 136 -8.44 5.37 2.69
N VAL A 137 -7.79 4.53 3.48
CA VAL A 137 -8.40 3.69 4.51
C VAL A 137 -7.82 3.99 5.87
#